data_AF-A0A9Q0DIX4-F1
#
_entry.id   AF-A0A9Q0DIX4-F1
#
_cell.length_a   1.000
_cell.length_b   1.000
_cell.length_c   1.000
_cell.angle_alpha   90.00
_cell.angle_beta   90.00
_cell.angle_gamma   90.00
#
_symmetry.space_group_name_H-M   'P 1'
#
loop_
_entity.id
_entity.type
_entity.pdbx_description
1 polymer ?
#
loop_
_entity_poly.entity_id
_entity_poly.type
_entity_poly.pdbx_seq_one_letter_code
_entity_poly.pdbx_strand_id
1 'polypeptide(L)' 'MVNGEFAKLTRKHGIKISAGFACTVEDIGLAVGEKVGHGSIKSLAWMNSVVVIFLDQVEKVNRVIETGIT' A
#
# COMPACT_ATOMS: atom_id res chain seq x y z
N MET A 1 -13.37 6.23 17.99
CA MET A 1 -13.72 4.89 17.49
C MET A 1 -12.78 4.54 16.35
N VAL A 2 -11.64 3.90 16.63
CA VAL A 2 -10.75 3.33 15.61
C VAL A 2 -10.10 2.16 16.31
N ASN A 3 -10.46 0.91 16.01
CA ASN A 3 -9.73 -0.25 16.56
C ASN A 3 -10.05 -1.60 15.88
N GLY A 4 -11.15 -1.74 15.13
CA GLY A 4 -11.50 -3.02 14.50
C GLY A 4 -10.83 -3.30 13.15
N GLU A 5 -10.56 -2.27 12.35
CA GLU A 5 -10.07 -2.45 10.98
C GLU A 5 -8.58 -2.77 10.92
N PHE A 6 -7.75 -2.01 11.64
CA PHE A 6 -6.30 -2.27 11.70
C PHE A 6 -5.97 -3.55 12.45
N ALA A 7 -6.82 -4.01 13.38
CA ALA A 7 -6.62 -5.25 14.13
C ALA A 7 -6.62 -6.51 13.23
N LYS A 8 -7.22 -6.43 12.04
CA LYS A 8 -7.24 -7.53 11.07
C LYS A 8 -6.01 -7.52 10.15
N LEU A 9 -5.27 -6.42 10.12
CA LEU A 9 -4.10 -6.30 9.26
C LEU A 9 -2.94 -7.12 9.83
N THR A 10 -2.31 -7.85 8.93
CA THR A 10 -1.12 -8.65 9.22
C THR A 10 -0.04 -8.31 8.21
N ARG A 11 1.16 -8.86 8.37
CA ARG A 11 2.25 -8.66 7.40
C ARG A 11 1.87 -9.02 5.96
N LYS A 12 0.91 -9.92 5.74
CA LYS A 12 0.41 -10.29 4.39
C LYS A 12 -0.36 -9.18 3.70
N HIS A 13 -0.88 -8.22 4.46
CA HIS A 13 -1.58 -7.05 3.96
C HIS A 13 -0.62 -5.91 3.62
N GLY A 14 0.65 -6.05 4.02
CA GLY A 14 1.68 -5.03 3.87
C GLY A 14 2.57 -5.28 2.66
N ILE A 15 2.87 -4.22 1.90
CA ILE A 15 3.89 -4.21 0.85
C ILE A 15 4.91 -3.11 1.08
N LYS A 16 6.15 -3.36 0.63
CA LYS A 16 7.22 -2.38 0.60
C LYS A 16 7.47 -1.97 -0.84
N ILE A 17 7.48 -0.68 -1.10
CA ILE A 17 7.70 -0.10 -2.42
C ILE A 17 8.96 0.77 -2.32
N SER A 18 9.96 0.45 -3.12
CA SER A 18 11.15 1.28 -3.30
C SER A 18 10.96 2.14 -4.55
N ALA A 19 10.97 3.46 -4.38
CA ALA A 19 10.99 4.38 -5.50
C ALA A 19 12.43 4.58 -5.99
N GLY A 20 12.69 4.32 -7.27
CA GLY A 20 13.99 4.57 -7.90
C GLY A 20 14.18 6.03 -8.36
N PHE A 21 13.17 6.88 -8.13
CA PHE A 21 13.12 8.27 -8.55
C PHE A 21 12.48 9.13 -7.45
N ALA A 22 12.57 10.45 -7.60
CA ALA A 22 11.95 11.38 -6.66
C ALA A 22 10.42 11.29 -6.78
N CYS A 23 9.76 10.78 -5.75
CA CYS A 23 8.30 10.74 -5.63
C CYS A 23 7.88 11.04 -4.19
N THR A 24 6.62 11.41 -4.03
CA THR A 24 5.98 11.63 -2.73
C THR A 24 5.28 10.35 -2.25
N VAL A 25 4.81 10.37 -1.00
CA VAL A 25 3.97 9.30 -0.47
C VAL A 25 2.66 9.24 -1.24
N GLU A 26 2.10 10.41 -1.57
CA GLU A 26 0.86 10.59 -2.31
C GLU A 26 0.94 10.01 -3.73
N ASP A 27 2.06 10.20 -4.43
CA ASP A 27 2.28 9.62 -5.77
C ASP A 27 2.18 8.09 -5.74
N ILE A 28 2.79 7.46 -4.74
CA ILE A 28 2.73 6.00 -4.56
C ILE A 28 1.32 5.55 -4.17
N GLY A 29 0.65 6.33 -3.31
CA GLY A 29 -0.74 6.08 -2.94
C GLY A 29 -1.68 6.12 -4.14
N LEU A 30 -1.47 7.08 -5.06
CA LEU A 30 -2.24 7.21 -6.29
C LEU A 30 -2.02 6.01 -7.22
N ALA A 31 -0.76 5.68 -7.52
CA ALA A 31 -0.41 4.58 -8.43
C ALA A 31 -0.94 3.22 -7.92
N VAL A 32 -0.90 2.99 -6.60
CA VAL A 32 -1.46 1.78 -5.99
C VAL A 32 -2.99 1.83 -5.99
N GLY A 33 -3.57 2.99 -5.67
CA GLY A 33 -5.01 3.23 -5.68
C GLY A 33 -5.65 2.97 -7.04
N GLU A 34 -4.97 3.27 -8.14
CA GLU A 34 -5.42 2.96 -9.51
C GLU A 34 -5.51 1.44 -9.78
N LYS A 35 -4.67 0.62 -9.12
CA LYS A 35 -4.67 -0.85 -9.32
C LYS A 35 -5.73 -1.58 -8.51
N VAL A 36 -6.00 -1.10 -7.30
CA VAL A 36 -6.81 -1.83 -6.30
C VAL A 36 -7.99 -1.04 -5.75
N GLY A 37 -8.17 0.21 -6.18
CA GLY A 37 -9.13 1.16 -5.66
C GLY A 37 -8.60 1.93 -4.44
N HIS A 38 -8.76 3.25 -4.43
CA HIS A 38 -8.26 4.13 -3.36
C HIS A 38 -8.77 3.77 -1.96
N GLY A 39 -10.03 3.33 -1.83
CA GLY A 39 -10.62 2.91 -0.54
C GLY A 39 -10.01 1.62 0.05
N SER A 40 -9.22 0.90 -0.73
CA SER A 40 -8.51 -0.31 -0.30
C SER A 40 -7.26 -0.01 0.52
N ILE A 41 -6.69 1.20 0.40
CA ILE A 41 -5.50 1.61 1.15
C ILE A 41 -5.91 1.95 2.58
N LYS A 42 -5.35 1.23 3.56
CA LYS A 42 -5.63 1.42 4.99
C LYS A 42 -4.62 2.30 5.67
N SER A 43 -3.35 2.14 5.30
CA SER A 43 -2.28 3.02 5.76
C SER A 43 -1.14 3.00 4.77
N LEU A 44 -0.37 4.09 4.81
CA LEU A 44 0.69 4.37 3.88
C LEU A 44 1.67 5.29 4.61
N ALA A 45 2.96 4.93 4.63
CA ALA A 45 3.98 5.74 5.29
C ALA A 45 5.36 5.55 4.64
N TRP A 46 6.13 6.64 4.60
CA TRP A 46 7.54 6.60 4.23
C TRP A 46 8.40 6.17 5.42
N MET A 47 9.21 5.11 5.26
CA MET A 47 10.11 4.57 6.27
C MET A 47 11.43 4.15 5.64
N ASN A 48 12.55 4.75 6.04
CA ASN A 48 13.90 4.35 5.61
C ASN A 48 14.04 4.20 4.07
N SER A 49 13.65 5.23 3.33
CA SER A 49 13.71 5.28 1.85
C SER A 49 12.79 4.31 1.10
N VAL A 50 11.85 3.67 1.80
CA VAL A 50 10.80 2.88 1.18
C VAL A 50 9.44 3.33 1.67
N VAL A 51 8.42 3.10 0.87
CA VAL A 51 7.03 3.29 1.23
C VAL A 51 6.45 1.97 1.69
N VAL A 52 5.85 1.97 2.88
CA VAL A 52 5.11 0.82 3.41
C VAL A 52 3.62 1.11 3.24
N ILE A 53 2.91 0.23 2.55
CA ILE A 53 1.46 0.28 2.36
C ILE A 53 0.81 -0.91 3.03
N PHE A 54 -0.34 -0.69 3.65
CA PHE A 54 -1.27 -1.74 4.01
C PHE A 54 -2.58 -1.63 3.22
N LEU A 55 -3.03 -2.75 2.67
CA LEU A 55 -4.31 -2.87 1.96
C LEU A 55 -5.34 -3.65 2.79
N ASP A 56 -6.61 -3.52 2.43
CA ASP A 56 -7.74 -4.19 3.09
C ASP A 56 -7.80 -5.71 2.85
N GLN A 57 -7.23 -6.19 1.75
CA GLN A 57 -7.27 -7.59 1.32
C GLN A 57 -5.89 -8.08 0.84
N VAL A 58 -5.55 -9.33 1.15
CA VAL A 58 -4.29 -9.97 0.74
C VAL A 58 -4.25 -10.20 -0.78
N GLU A 59 -5.40 -10.45 -1.40
CA GLU A 59 -5.52 -10.66 -2.84
C GLU A 59 -5.13 -9.40 -3.62
N LYS A 60 -5.47 -8.22 -3.08
CA LYS A 60 -5.08 -6.93 -3.66
C LYS A 60 -3.59 -6.66 -3.51
N VAL A 61 -2.99 -7.09 -2.40
CA VAL A 61 -1.53 -7.06 -2.24
C VAL A 61 -0.85 -7.89 -3.33
N ASN A 62 -1.29 -9.13 -3.53
CA ASN A 62 -0.74 -10.00 -4.58
C ASN A 62 -0.90 -9.38 -5.96
N ARG A 63 -2.07 -8.79 -6.26
CA ARG A 63 -2.30 -8.07 -7.52
C ARG A 63 -1.28 -6.95 -7.73
N VAL A 64 -1.00 -6.13 -6.73
CA VAL A 64 -0.02 -5.04 -6.84
C VAL A 64 1.40 -5.59 -7.07
N ILE A 65 1.75 -6.70 -6.43
CA ILE A 65 3.05 -7.37 -6.62
C ILE A 65 3.18 -7.92 -8.04
N GLU A 66 2.14 -8.59 -8.54
CA GLU A 66 2.13 -9.25 -9.85
C GLU A 66 2.10 -8.23 -11.00
N THR A 67 1.30 -7.16 -10.88
CA THR A 67 1.17 -6.17 -11.95
C THR A 67 2.21 -5.07 -11.89
N GLY A 68 2.86 -4.89 -10.73
CA GLY A 68 3.61 -3.70 -10.42
C GLY A 68 2.75 -2.43 -10.40
N ILE A 69 3.43 -1.30 -10.20
CA ILE A 69 2.89 0.06 -10.32
C ILE A 69 3.77 0.85 -11.28
N THR A 70 3.20 1.86 -11.92
CA THR A 70 3.86 2.68 -12.95
C THR A 70 3.88 4.13 -12.52
#